data_AF-C3ZHF8-F1
#
_entry.id   AF-C3ZHF8-F1
#
_cell.length_a   1.000
_cell.length_b   1.000
_cell.length_c   1.000
_cell.angle_alpha   90.00
_cell.angle_beta   90.00
_cell.angle_gamma   90.00
#
_symmetry.space_group_name_H-M   'P 1'
#
loop_
_entity.id
_entity.type
_entity.pdbx_description
1 polymer ?
#
loop_
_entity_poly.entity_id
_entity_poly.type
_entity_poly.pdbx_seq_one_letter_code
_entity_poly.pdbx_strand_id
1 'polypeptide(L)' 'DVDECSLDLDDCSQSCTNTNGSYTCGCPTGYALNPDGRTCDGDHFIFLCGT' A
#
# COMPACT_ATOMS: atom_id res chain seq x y z
N ASP A 1 -8.45 2.84 -19.06
CA ASP A 1 -7.27 3.16 -18.24
C ASP A 1 -6.10 2.26 -18.58
N VAL A 2 -4.90 2.76 -18.31
CA VAL A 2 -3.69 1.94 -18.32
C VAL A 2 -3.58 1.30 -16.93
N ASP A 3 -3.18 0.04 -16.86
CA ASP A 3 -2.95 -0.62 -15.58
C ASP A 3 -1.52 -0.34 -15.13
N GLU A 4 -1.33 0.70 -14.32
CA GLU A 4 -0.01 1.06 -13.79
C GLU A 4 0.54 -0.04 -12.87
N CYS A 5 -0.32 -0.80 -12.18
CA CYS A 5 0.09 -1.92 -11.32
C CYS A 5 0.68 -3.08 -12.13
N SER A 6 0.08 -3.39 -13.29
CA SER A 6 0.58 -4.46 -14.16
C SER A 6 1.84 -4.08 -14.93
N LEU A 7 2.17 -2.79 -14.98
CA LEU A 7 3.34 -2.26 -15.67
C LEU A 7 4.49 -1.92 -14.72
N ASP A 8 4.35 -2.18 -13.41
CA ASP A 8 5.30 -1.75 -12.38
C ASP A 8 5.57 -0.22 -12.47
N LEU A 9 4.54 0.54 -12.85
CA LEU A 9 4.55 2.00 -12.88
C LEU A 9 3.87 2.61 -11.65
N ASP A 10 3.31 1.76 -10.79
CA ASP A 10 2.82 2.15 -9.50
C ASP A 10 3.98 2.41 -8.54
N ASP A 11 3.93 3.55 -7.85
CA ASP A 11 4.94 3.89 -6.84
C ASP A 11 4.57 3.28 -5.47
N CYS A 12 3.84 2.16 -5.46
CA CYS A 12 3.36 1.53 -4.24
C CYS A 12 4.48 0.68 -3.63
N SER A 13 4.69 0.84 -2.32
CA SER A 13 5.68 0.04 -1.60
C SER A 13 5.29 -1.43 -1.39
N GLN A 14 3.99 -1.76 -1.43
CA GLN A 14 3.50 -3.09 -1.05
C GLN A 14 2.41 -3.65 -1.97
N SER A 15 1.19 -3.13 -1.90
CA SER A 15 0.08 -3.59 -2.75
C SER A 15 -0.39 -2.46 -3.64
N CYS A 16 -0.71 -2.78 -4.89
CA CYS A 16 -1.32 -1.86 -5.84
C CYS A 16 -2.66 -2.41 -6.29
N THR A 17 -3.65 -1.52 -6.42
CA THR A 17 -4.95 -1.83 -7.01
C THR A 17 -5.26 -0.80 -8.08
N ASN A 18 -5.35 -1.24 -9.32
CA ASN A 18 -5.70 -0.37 -10.42
C ASN A 18 -7.18 0.01 -10.33
N THR A 19 -7.47 1.28 -10.54
CA THR A 19 -8.82 1.86 -10.54
C THR A 19 -9.06 2.55 -11.88
N ASN A 20 -10.32 2.79 -12.23
CA ASN A 20 -10.61 3.49 -13.48
C ASN A 20 -10.22 4.98 -13.37
N GLY A 21 -9.01 5.34 -13.79
CA GLY A 21 -8.51 6.72 -13.83
C GLY A 21 -7.19 6.90 -13.07
N SER A 22 -6.79 5.93 -12.26
CA SER A 22 -5.65 5.99 -11.32
C SER A 22 -5.37 4.60 -10.73
N TYR A 23 -4.40 4.49 -9.84
CA TYR A 23 -4.25 3.35 -8.93
C TYR A 23 -4.36 3.80 -7.48
N THR A 24 -4.59 2.85 -6.57
CA THR A 24 -4.52 3.06 -5.12
C THR A 24 -3.59 2.03 -4.50
N CYS A 25 -2.70 2.48 -3.62
CA CYS A 25 -1.83 1.61 -2.86
C CYS A 25 -2.52 1.07 -1.60
N GLY A 26 -2.27 -0.20 -1.29
CA GLY A 26 -2.75 -0.89 -0.10
C GLY A 26 -1.60 -1.36 0.77
N CYS A 27 -1.87 -1.49 2.06
CA CYS A 27 -0.93 -1.95 3.07
C CYS A 27 -1.45 -3.23 3.71
N PRO A 28 -0.57 -4.19 4.06
CA PRO A 28 -0.95 -5.38 4.79
C PRO A 28 -1.44 -5.02 6.19
N THR A 29 -2.12 -5.97 6.82
CA THR A 29 -2.69 -5.78 8.16
C THR A 29 -1.62 -5.33 9.16
N GLY A 30 -1.94 -4.23 9.86
CA GLY A 30 -1.07 -3.59 10.86
C GLY A 30 0.05 -2.71 10.29
N TYR A 31 -0.07 -2.33 9.03
CA TYR A 31 0.68 -1.23 8.42
C TYR A 31 -0.31 -0.13 8.01
N ALA A 32 0.07 1.13 8.22
CA ALA A 32 -0.71 2.28 7.80
C ALA A 32 -0.14 2.87 6.50
N LEU A 33 -1.02 3.24 5.58
CA LEU A 33 -0.61 3.96 4.37
C LEU A 33 -0.16 5.37 4.76
N ASN A 34 1.06 5.72 4.39
CA ASN A 34 1.61 7.05 4.62
C ASN A 34 0.80 8.13 3.88
N PRO A 35 0.90 9.40 4.31
CA PRO A 35 0.21 10.52 3.67
C PRO A 35 0.64 10.75 2.21
N ASP A 36 1.80 10.24 1.79
CA ASP A 36 2.22 10.18 0.39
C ASP A 36 1.42 9.17 -0.46
N GLY A 37 0.56 8.36 0.16
CA GLY A 37 -0.37 7.44 -0.53
C GLY A 37 0.32 6.26 -1.21
N ARG A 38 1.60 6.04 -0.89
CA ARG A 38 2.53 5.17 -1.61
C ARG A 38 3.30 4.24 -0.67
N THR A 39 3.80 4.80 0.43
CA THR A 39 4.64 4.05 1.36
C THR A 39 3.88 3.47 2.55
N CYS A 40 4.27 2.25 2.92
CA CYS A 40 3.96 1.51 4.13
C CYS A 40 4.62 2.05 5.40
N ASP A 41 3.95 2.77 6.32
CA ASP A 41 4.48 2.94 7.68
C ASP A 41 3.84 1.92 8.61
N GLY A 42 4.60 0.86 8.90
CA GLY A 42 4.23 -0.13 9.90
C GLY A 42 4.93 0.19 11.18
N ASP A 43 4.20 0.82 12.10
CA ASP A 43 4.63 0.87 13.47
C ASP A 43 4.62 -0.54 14.05
N HIS A 44 5.58 -0.75 14.93
CA HIS A 44 5.96 -1.99 15.59
C HIS A 44 4.88 -2.47 16.58
N PHE A 45 3.60 -2.45 16.21
CA PHE A 45 2.48 -2.61 17.15
C PHE A 45 1.58 -3.82 16.88
N ILE A 46 1.98 -4.68 15.95
CA ILE A 46 1.38 -6.03 15.83
C ILE A 46 2.09 -7.05 16.77
N PHE A 47 3.24 -6.72 17.36
CA PHE A 47 3.95 -7.61 18.30
C PHE A 47 3.49 -7.50 19.77
N LEU A 48 2.55 -6.62 20.10
CA LEU A 48 1.99 -6.51 21.47
C LEU A 48 0.56 -7.04 21.61
N CYS A 49 0.05 -7.83 20.66
CA CYS A 49 -1.19 -8.59 20.84
C CYS A 49 -0.89 -10.09 21.03
N GLY A 50 -0.13 -10.44 22.08
CA GLY A 50 0.20 -11.87 22.30
C GLY A 50 1.04 -12.31 23.50
N THR A 51 1.38 -11.45 24.48
CA THR A 51 1.92 -11.89 25.78
C THR A 51 1.26 -11.17 26.94
#